data_AF-A0A085M6U5-F1
#
_entry.id   AF-A0A085M6U5-F1
#
_cell.length_a   1.000
_cell.length_b   1.000
_cell.length_c   1.000
_cell.angle_alpha   90.00
_cell.angle_beta   90.00
_cell.angle_gamma   90.00
#
_symmetry.space_group_name_H-M   'P 1'
#
loop_
_entity.id
_entity.type
_entity.pdbx_description
1 polymer ?
#
loop_
_entity_poly.entity_id
_entity_poly.type
_entity_poly.pdbx_seq_one_letter_code
_entity_poly.pdbx_strand_id
1 'polypeptide(L)'
;MRAVIEGMTRRAIDICDPEFLSIELHHIYKTFQSNGYPPNMVHSIIQQTLTIPRKPKRETTTGPRILLPYYRGLSEKIQRLGRTLNFSVCYTRGPNLRSLLRSDKVRVSPEEHAGAVYEVRCSCSATYIGETGFSVTHRFSQYMRRLRRYSRAKEDLENGCPTTTTPHGRLSSVPPNVAMERALAASAVAEHAAHCSDSLQTRVICRVTLVP
;
A
#
# COMPACT_ATOMS: atom_id res chain seq x y z
N MET A 1 19.22 -19.97 31.54
CA MET A 1 19.90 -18.74 32.02
C MET A 1 20.72 -18.05 30.92
N ARG A 2 21.70 -18.73 30.29
CA ARG A 2 22.52 -18.17 29.19
C ARG A 2 21.73 -17.52 28.04
N ALA A 3 20.65 -18.16 27.59
CA ALA A 3 19.83 -17.68 26.48
C ALA A 3 19.20 -16.29 26.70
N VAL A 4 18.91 -15.92 27.96
CA VAL A 4 18.28 -14.63 28.27
C VAL A 4 19.31 -13.50 28.14
N ILE A 5 20.50 -13.68 28.70
CA ILE A 5 21.61 -12.71 28.59
C ILE A 5 22.01 -12.57 27.12
N GLU A 6 22.23 -13.68 26.41
CA GLU A 6 22.56 -13.70 24.98
C GLU A 6 21.48 -13.01 24.13
N GLY A 7 20.20 -13.25 24.43
CA GLY A 7 19.07 -12.61 23.74
C GLY A 7 19.00 -11.10 23.97
N MET A 8 19.22 -10.63 25.20
CA MET A 8 19.25 -9.19 25.51
C MET A 8 20.44 -8.51 24.85
N THR A 9 21.64 -9.11 24.94
CA THR A 9 22.85 -8.58 24.31
C THR A 9 22.74 -8.55 22.78
N ARG A 10 22.16 -9.58 22.14
CA ARG A 10 21.93 -9.56 20.69
C ARG A 10 20.97 -8.45 20.27
N ARG A 11 19.88 -8.25 21.01
CA ARG A 11 18.93 -7.16 20.71
C ARG A 11 19.59 -5.79 20.84
N ALA A 12 20.42 -5.58 21.86
CA ALA A 12 21.18 -4.34 21.98
C ALA A 12 22.08 -4.10 20.76
N ILE A 13 22.78 -5.13 20.28
CA ILE A 13 23.62 -5.05 19.07
C ILE A 13 22.81 -4.80 17.79
N ASP A 14 21.58 -5.32 17.71
CA ASP A 14 20.74 -5.24 16.51
C ASP A 14 19.92 -3.94 16.42
N ILE A 15 19.58 -3.34 17.56
CA ILE A 15 18.62 -2.22 17.65
C ILE A 15 19.30 -0.91 18.06
N CYS A 16 20.32 -0.93 18.91
CA CYS A 16 20.92 0.30 19.41
C CYS A 16 21.85 0.96 18.38
N ASP A 17 21.82 2.29 18.38
CA ASP A 17 22.82 3.10 17.67
C ASP A 17 24.22 2.88 18.27
N PRO A 18 25.28 2.98 17.46
CA PRO A 18 26.65 2.69 17.89
C PRO A 18 27.11 3.56 19.07
N GLU A 19 26.58 4.77 19.20
CA GLU A 19 26.90 5.71 20.28
C GLU A 19 26.35 5.28 21.65
N PHE A 20 25.20 4.58 21.68
CA PHE A 20 24.54 4.16 22.93
C PHE A 20 24.78 2.68 23.28
N LEU A 21 25.38 1.90 22.38
CA LEU A 21 25.59 0.48 22.56
C LEU A 21 26.39 0.15 23.83
N SER A 22 27.45 0.90 24.12
CA SER A 22 28.30 0.68 25.31
C SER A 22 27.52 0.90 26.61
N ILE A 23 26.66 1.93 26.64
CA ILE A 23 25.80 2.27 27.77
C ILE A 23 24.75 1.18 27.99
N GLU A 24 24.11 0.70 26.91
CA GLU A 24 23.11 -0.36 26.99
C GLU A 24 23.73 -1.69 27.46
N LEU A 25 24.92 -2.05 26.96
CA LEU A 25 25.63 -3.25 27.42
C LEU A 25 26.00 -3.16 28.91
N HIS A 26 26.39 -1.98 29.38
CA HIS A 26 26.66 -1.75 30.80
C HIS A 26 25.38 -1.83 31.65
N HIS A 27 24.27 -1.31 31.14
CA HIS A 27 22.96 -1.41 31.78
C HIS A 27 22.53 -2.87 31.90
N ILE A 28 22.60 -3.65 30.82
CA ILE A 28 22.32 -5.10 30.81
C ILE A 28 23.18 -5.83 31.84
N TYR A 29 24.49 -5.55 31.89
CA TYR A 29 25.39 -6.15 32.87
C TYR A 29 24.94 -5.86 34.32
N LYS A 30 24.65 -4.60 34.64
CA LYS A 30 24.17 -4.20 35.97
C LYS A 30 22.84 -4.85 36.33
N THR A 31 21.88 -4.89 35.41
CA THR A 31 20.57 -5.53 35.66
C THR A 31 20.73 -7.00 36.02
N PHE A 32 21.57 -7.75 35.31
CA PHE A 32 21.81 -9.16 35.64
C PHE A 32 22.57 -9.33 36.95
N GLN A 33 23.53 -8.45 37.25
CA GLN A 33 24.24 -8.46 38.53
C GLN A 33 23.27 -8.22 39.71
N SER A 34 22.39 -7.22 39.60
CA SER A 34 21.39 -6.92 40.63
C SER A 34 20.38 -8.05 40.84
N ASN A 35 20.13 -8.85 39.80
CA ASN A 35 19.28 -10.05 39.87
C ASN A 35 20.02 -11.30 40.38
N GLY A 36 21.23 -11.16 40.92
CA GLY A 36 21.99 -12.25 41.54
C GLY A 36 22.71 -13.18 40.55
N TYR A 37 22.88 -12.78 39.29
CA TYR A 37 23.62 -13.58 38.32
C TYR A 37 25.14 -13.43 38.54
N PRO A 38 25.92 -14.52 38.40
CA PRO A 38 27.37 -14.47 38.61
C PRO A 38 28.06 -13.55 37.59
N PRO A 39 28.83 -12.53 38.02
CA PRO A 39 29.32 -11.46 37.16
C PRO A 39 30.25 -11.97 36.04
N ASN A 40 31.10 -12.95 36.34
CA ASN A 40 32.02 -13.55 35.39
C ASN A 40 31.28 -14.27 34.25
N MET A 41 30.15 -14.90 34.56
CA MET A 41 29.31 -15.56 33.57
C MET A 41 28.63 -14.54 32.65
N VAL A 42 28.07 -13.47 33.22
CA VAL A 42 27.41 -12.40 32.46
C VAL A 42 28.43 -11.73 31.52
N HIS A 43 29.60 -11.36 32.03
CA HIS A 43 30.66 -10.77 31.23
C HIS A 43 31.10 -11.71 30.09
N SER A 44 31.35 -12.98 30.39
CA SER A 44 31.73 -13.99 29.39
C SER A 44 30.70 -14.13 28.27
N ILE A 45 29.40 -14.16 28.61
CA ILE A 45 28.32 -14.27 27.61
C ILE A 45 28.23 -13.01 26.75
N ILE A 46 28.37 -11.83 27.34
CA ILE A 46 28.37 -10.57 26.59
C ILE A 46 29.53 -10.55 25.58
N GLN A 47 30.74 -10.88 26.01
CA GLN A 47 31.92 -10.92 25.14
C GLN A 47 31.81 -11.99 24.03
N GLN A 48 31.29 -13.16 24.36
CA GLN A 48 30.99 -14.20 23.36
C GLN A 48 29.96 -13.71 22.34
N THR A 49 28.95 -12.97 22.76
CA THR A 49 27.90 -12.46 21.85
C THR A 49 28.45 -11.39 20.91
N LEU A 50 29.37 -10.54 21.37
CA LEU A 50 30.06 -9.53 20.57
C LEU A 50 31.02 -10.15 19.54
N THR A 51 31.62 -11.29 19.85
CA THR A 51 32.61 -11.96 18.99
C THR A 51 31.98 -12.90 17.95
N ILE A 52 30.73 -13.34 18.15
CA ILE A 52 30.04 -14.16 17.15
C ILE A 52 29.72 -13.29 15.94
N PRO A 53 30.27 -13.60 14.75
CA PRO A 53 29.96 -12.84 13.55
C PRO A 53 28.45 -12.91 13.28
N ARG A 54 27.87 -11.75 12.95
CA ARG A 54 26.50 -11.66 12.45
C ARG A 54 26.34 -12.73 11.38
N LYS A 55 25.33 -13.61 11.49
CA LYS A 55 24.90 -14.36 10.31
C LYS A 55 24.62 -13.29 9.26
N PRO A 56 25.26 -13.32 8.09
CA PRO A 56 24.94 -12.37 7.04
C PRO A 56 23.43 -12.43 6.86
N LYS A 57 22.79 -11.27 7.05
CA LYS A 57 21.37 -11.08 6.76
C LYS A 57 21.22 -11.64 5.35
N ARG A 58 20.56 -12.80 5.20
CA ARG A 58 20.54 -13.55 3.93
C ARG A 58 20.41 -12.54 2.83
N GLU A 59 21.45 -12.41 2.01
CA GLU A 59 21.50 -11.43 0.94
C GLU A 59 20.15 -11.50 0.25
N THR A 60 19.44 -10.37 0.24
CA THR A 60 18.23 -10.26 -0.55
C THR A 60 18.65 -10.65 -1.95
N THR A 61 18.24 -11.85 -2.40
CA THR A 61 18.52 -12.33 -3.75
C THR A 61 18.22 -11.18 -4.68
N THR A 62 19.25 -10.62 -5.31
CA THR A 62 19.17 -9.37 -6.07
C THR A 62 18.29 -9.55 -7.32
N GLY A 63 18.04 -10.79 -7.74
CA GLY A 63 17.22 -11.11 -8.89
C GLY A 63 15.72 -11.24 -8.61
N PRO A 64 14.96 -11.59 -9.66
CA PRO A 64 13.50 -11.48 -9.66
C PRO A 64 12.84 -12.38 -8.61
N ARG A 65 11.67 -11.95 -8.13
CA ARG A 65 10.80 -12.72 -7.22
C ARG A 65 9.68 -13.37 -8.02
N ILE A 66 9.65 -14.70 -8.03
CA ILE A 66 8.59 -15.48 -8.66
C ILE A 66 7.56 -15.87 -7.61
N LEU A 67 6.30 -15.61 -7.92
CA LEU A 67 5.16 -15.96 -7.08
C LEU A 67 4.44 -17.18 -7.67
N LEU A 68 4.35 -18.29 -6.91
CA LEU A 68 3.64 -19.49 -7.38
C LEU A 68 2.91 -20.24 -6.25
N PRO A 69 1.84 -21.00 -6.54
CA PRO A 69 1.20 -21.86 -5.55
C PRO A 69 2.16 -22.98 -5.09
N TYR A 70 2.07 -23.38 -3.82
CA TYR A 70 2.91 -24.48 -3.32
C TYR A 70 2.42 -25.84 -3.85
N TYR A 71 3.30 -26.55 -4.55
CA TYR A 71 3.12 -27.92 -5.01
C TYR A 71 4.24 -28.78 -4.43
N ARG A 72 3.87 -29.72 -3.56
CA ARG A 72 4.82 -30.61 -2.88
C ARG A 72 5.72 -31.33 -3.89
N GLY A 73 7.03 -31.24 -3.69
CA GLY A 73 8.05 -31.87 -4.52
C GLY A 73 8.53 -31.00 -5.69
N LEU A 74 7.63 -30.24 -6.33
CA LEU A 74 7.96 -29.36 -7.45
C LEU A 74 8.45 -28.00 -6.94
N SER A 75 7.75 -27.41 -5.97
CA SER A 75 8.10 -26.13 -5.37
C SER A 75 9.52 -26.12 -4.79
N GLU A 76 9.94 -27.18 -4.09
CA GLU A 76 11.28 -27.30 -3.53
C GLU A 76 12.37 -27.44 -4.60
N LYS A 77 12.04 -28.04 -5.74
CA LYS A 77 12.96 -28.11 -6.89
C LYS A 77 13.11 -26.74 -7.52
N ILE A 78 12.02 -26.00 -7.73
CA ILE A 78 12.06 -24.62 -8.26
C ILE A 78 12.80 -23.70 -7.29
N GLN A 79 12.57 -23.83 -5.99
CA GLN A 79 13.28 -23.03 -4.99
C GLN A 79 14.79 -23.33 -4.96
N ARG A 80 15.18 -24.59 -5.18
CA ARG A 80 16.60 -24.95 -5.34
C ARG A 80 17.19 -24.33 -6.61
N LEU A 81 16.47 -24.41 -7.74
CA LEU A 81 16.87 -23.75 -8.99
C LEU A 81 17.02 -22.24 -8.83
N GLY A 82 16.12 -21.60 -8.07
CA GLY A 82 16.20 -20.17 -7.78
C GLY A 82 17.50 -19.77 -7.08
N ARG A 83 18.01 -20.60 -6.16
CA ARG A 83 19.30 -20.35 -5.50
C ARG A 83 20.48 -20.43 -6.47
N THR A 84 20.40 -21.29 -7.48
CA THR A 84 21.45 -21.45 -8.50
C THR A 84 21.38 -20.35 -9.56
N LEU A 85 20.16 -19.92 -9.92
CA LEU A 85 19.89 -18.98 -11.01
C LEU A 85 19.61 -17.55 -10.52
N ASN A 86 19.91 -17.25 -9.25
CA ASN A 86 19.77 -15.94 -8.62
C ASN A 86 18.35 -15.32 -8.63
N PHE A 87 17.29 -16.14 -8.56
CA PHE A 87 15.93 -15.66 -8.35
C PHE A 87 15.32 -16.25 -7.08
N SER A 88 14.39 -15.55 -6.44
CA SER A 88 13.72 -16.07 -5.25
C SER A 88 12.28 -16.50 -5.55
N VAL A 89 11.87 -17.58 -4.89
CA VAL A 89 10.51 -18.12 -5.00
C VAL A 89 9.75 -17.76 -3.74
N CYS A 90 8.56 -17.17 -3.92
CA CYS A 90 7.58 -16.90 -2.87
C CYS A 90 6.31 -17.70 -3.17
N TYR A 91 5.73 -18.31 -2.13
CA TYR A 91 4.53 -19.11 -2.32
C TYR A 91 3.27 -18.31 -2.03
N THR A 92 2.35 -18.28 -2.99
CA THR A 92 1.00 -17.78 -2.78
C THR A 92 0.16 -18.80 -2.04
N ARG A 93 -0.65 -18.30 -1.11
CA ARG A 93 -1.76 -19.07 -0.55
C ARG A 93 -2.98 -18.83 -1.44
N GLY A 94 -3.74 -19.88 -1.69
CA GLY A 94 -5.08 -19.76 -2.28
C GLY A 94 -6.05 -19.05 -1.33
N PRO A 95 -7.30 -18.82 -1.76
CA PRO A 95 -8.34 -18.30 -0.87
C PRO A 95 -8.49 -19.20 0.35
N ASN A 96 -8.65 -18.61 1.53
CA ASN A 96 -8.84 -19.40 2.73
C ASN A 96 -10.20 -20.11 2.71
N LEU A 97 -10.31 -21.26 3.37
CA LEU A 97 -11.55 -22.06 3.37
C LEU A 97 -12.76 -21.26 3.85
N ARG A 98 -12.55 -20.33 4.80
CA ARG A 98 -13.59 -19.42 5.29
C ARG A 98 -14.16 -18.52 4.17
N SER A 99 -13.31 -17.95 3.33
CA SER A 99 -13.72 -17.12 2.19
C SER A 99 -14.43 -17.92 1.10
N LEU A 100 -14.10 -19.21 0.96
CA LEU A 100 -14.73 -20.08 -0.02
C LEU A 100 -16.11 -20.57 0.45
N LEU A 101 -16.22 -20.96 1.72
CA LEU A 101 -17.43 -21.56 2.29
C LEU A 101 -18.43 -20.51 2.80
N ARG A 102 -17.98 -19.33 3.22
CA ARG A 102 -18.90 -18.31 3.72
C ARG A 102 -19.53 -17.51 2.59
N SER A 103 -20.85 -17.37 2.67
CA SER A 103 -21.70 -16.47 1.87
C SER A 103 -22.24 -15.29 2.69
N ASP A 104 -21.84 -15.17 3.97
CA ASP A 104 -22.29 -14.11 4.89
C ASP A 104 -21.81 -12.70 4.49
N LYS A 105 -20.73 -12.62 3.69
CA LYS A 105 -20.22 -11.38 3.12
C LYS A 105 -20.53 -11.32 1.62
N VAL A 106 -21.00 -10.17 1.17
CA VAL A 106 -21.15 -9.86 -0.26
C VAL A 106 -19.80 -10.03 -0.94
N ARG A 107 -19.75 -10.92 -1.94
CA ARG A 107 -18.57 -11.10 -2.79
C ARG A 107 -18.52 -9.94 -3.78
N VAL A 108 -17.66 -8.98 -3.48
CA VAL A 108 -17.38 -7.85 -4.36
C VAL A 108 -16.56 -8.36 -5.54
N SER A 109 -16.90 -7.95 -6.77
CA SER A 109 -16.10 -8.35 -7.93
C SER A 109 -14.68 -7.79 -7.79
N PRO A 110 -13.67 -8.43 -8.40
CA PRO A 110 -12.30 -7.92 -8.34
C PRO A 110 -12.21 -6.43 -8.76
N GLU A 111 -12.98 -6.01 -9.76
CA GLU A 111 -13.01 -4.62 -10.26
C GLU A 111 -13.62 -3.62 -9.28
N GLU A 112 -14.47 -4.08 -8.36
CA GLU A 112 -15.17 -3.25 -7.38
C GLU A 112 -14.42 -3.11 -6.04
N HIS A 113 -13.24 -3.73 -5.91
CA HIS A 113 -12.43 -3.59 -4.70
C HIS A 113 -11.90 -2.15 -4.54
N ALA A 114 -11.85 -1.70 -3.29
CA ALA A 114 -11.21 -0.46 -2.89
C ALA A 114 -9.67 -0.57 -2.98
N GLY A 115 -8.99 0.55 -3.25
CA GLY A 115 -7.52 0.60 -3.23
C GLY A 115 -6.89 0.16 -4.55
N ALA A 116 -6.94 1.02 -5.55
CA ALA A 116 -6.41 0.73 -6.88
C ALA A 116 -5.65 1.92 -7.49
N VAL A 117 -4.56 1.60 -8.18
CA VAL A 117 -3.96 2.49 -9.17
C VAL A 117 -4.65 2.22 -10.49
N TYR A 118 -5.22 3.26 -11.09
CA TYR A 118 -6.01 3.16 -12.30
C TYR A 118 -5.57 4.18 -13.33
N GLU A 119 -5.93 3.87 -14.56
CA GLU A 119 -5.69 4.65 -15.75
C GLU A 119 -7.03 5.16 -16.29
N VAL A 120 -7.08 6.42 -16.68
CA VAL A 120 -8.17 6.98 -17.48
C VAL A 120 -7.58 7.40 -18.82
N ARG A 121 -8.07 6.78 -19.90
CA ARG A 121 -7.67 7.07 -21.27
C ARG A 121 -8.76 7.87 -21.97
N CYS A 122 -8.36 8.93 -22.65
CA CYS A 122 -9.20 9.66 -23.56
C CYS A 122 -8.89 9.22 -25.00
N SER A 123 -9.86 9.28 -25.93
CA SER A 123 -9.58 8.95 -27.33
C SER A 123 -8.62 9.92 -28.01
N CYS A 124 -8.40 11.11 -27.45
CA CYS A 124 -7.35 12.05 -27.88
C CYS A 124 -5.94 11.61 -27.46
N SER A 125 -5.75 10.37 -26.99
CA SER A 125 -4.49 9.79 -26.50
C SER A 125 -3.98 10.36 -25.16
N ALA A 126 -4.69 11.32 -24.56
CA ALA A 126 -4.37 11.77 -23.20
C ALA A 126 -4.65 10.66 -22.18
N THR A 127 -3.73 10.50 -21.23
CA THR A 127 -3.80 9.47 -20.20
C THR A 127 -3.57 10.07 -18.82
N TYR A 128 -4.44 9.74 -17.88
CA TYR A 128 -4.32 10.09 -16.47
C TYR A 128 -4.10 8.82 -15.64
N ILE A 129 -3.10 8.84 -14.75
CA ILE A 129 -2.86 7.77 -13.79
C ILE A 129 -3.06 8.34 -12.39
N GLY A 130 -3.87 7.67 -11.58
CA GLY A 130 -4.14 8.07 -10.21
C GLY A 130 -4.37 6.90 -9.28
N GLU A 131 -4.26 7.17 -7.99
CA GLU A 131 -4.61 6.22 -6.93
C GLU A 131 -6.00 6.56 -6.37
N THR A 132 -6.76 5.54 -5.96
CA THR A 132 -8.00 5.75 -5.23
C THR A 132 -8.15 4.74 -4.09
N GLY A 133 -8.57 5.23 -2.93
CA GLY A 133 -9.01 4.40 -1.80
C GLY A 133 -10.42 3.83 -1.94
N PHE A 134 -11.14 4.15 -3.02
CA PHE A 134 -12.45 3.57 -3.35
C PHE A 134 -12.31 2.61 -4.54
N SER A 135 -13.43 2.04 -5.03
CA SER A 135 -13.42 1.35 -6.31
C SER A 135 -13.19 2.33 -7.47
N VAL A 136 -12.61 1.84 -8.57
CA VAL A 136 -12.39 2.64 -9.78
C VAL A 136 -13.72 3.11 -10.37
N THR A 137 -14.75 2.26 -10.33
CA THR A 137 -16.12 2.61 -10.76
C THR A 137 -16.69 3.77 -9.95
N HIS A 138 -16.52 3.74 -8.62
CA HIS A 138 -16.95 4.83 -7.74
C HIS A 138 -16.20 6.12 -8.06
N ARG A 139 -14.87 6.05 -8.22
CA ARG A 139 -14.05 7.21 -8.57
C ARG A 139 -14.45 7.81 -9.93
N PHE A 140 -14.69 6.97 -10.93
CA PHE A 140 -15.14 7.41 -12.25
C PHE A 140 -16.52 8.08 -12.20
N SER A 141 -17.45 7.53 -11.42
CA SER A 141 -18.77 8.15 -11.23
C SER A 141 -18.70 9.56 -10.60
N GLN A 142 -17.72 9.79 -9.71
CA GLN A 142 -17.46 11.12 -9.17
C GLN A 142 -16.99 12.10 -10.25
N TYR A 143 -16.09 11.67 -11.14
CA TYR A 143 -15.65 12.48 -12.28
C TYR A 143 -16.82 12.85 -13.18
N MET A 144 -17.66 11.89 -13.55
CA MET A 144 -18.86 12.14 -14.35
C MET A 144 -19.84 13.09 -13.65
N ARG A 145 -19.96 13.00 -12.31
CA ARG A 145 -20.78 13.95 -11.53
C ARG A 145 -20.21 15.37 -11.56
N ARG A 146 -18.88 15.54 -11.57
CA ARG A 146 -18.23 16.86 -11.70
C ARG A 146 -18.43 17.43 -13.10
N LEU A 147 -18.27 16.63 -14.14
CA LEU A 147 -18.51 17.02 -15.54
C LEU A 147 -19.96 17.45 -15.78
N ARG A 148 -20.94 16.73 -15.21
CA ARG A 148 -22.35 17.12 -15.26
C ARG A 148 -22.60 18.48 -14.58
N ARG A 149 -21.92 18.76 -13.45
CA ARG A 149 -22.03 20.06 -12.77
C ARG A 149 -21.40 21.18 -13.59
N TYR A 150 -20.26 20.93 -14.22
CA TYR A 150 -19.61 21.87 -15.13
C TYR A 150 -20.52 22.19 -16.32
N SER A 151 -21.07 21.17 -16.99
CA SER A 151 -21.94 21.35 -18.16
C SER A 151 -23.18 22.16 -17.81
N ARG A 152 -23.85 21.85 -16.70
CA ARG A 152 -25.00 22.64 -16.20
C ARG A 152 -24.63 24.08 -15.88
N ALA A 153 -23.50 24.32 -15.22
CA ALA A 153 -23.07 25.68 -14.90
C ALA A 153 -22.70 26.47 -16.17
N LYS A 154 -22.15 25.81 -17.18
CA LYS A 154 -21.90 26.40 -18.50
C LYS A 154 -23.20 26.77 -19.21
N GLU A 155 -24.17 25.85 -19.23
CA GLU A 155 -25.52 26.10 -19.77
C GLU A 155 -26.22 27.25 -19.03
N ASP A 156 -26.17 27.29 -17.69
CA ASP A 156 -26.75 28.39 -16.89
C ASP A 156 -26.09 29.74 -17.21
N LEU A 157 -24.79 29.75 -17.51
CA LEU A 157 -24.05 30.96 -17.91
C LEU A 157 -24.46 31.43 -19.31
N GLU A 158 -24.60 30.49 -20.26
CA GLU A 158 -24.97 30.79 -21.65
C GLU A 158 -26.43 31.24 -21.78
N ASN A 159 -27.34 30.65 -20.99
CA ASN A 159 -28.78 30.95 -21.05
C ASN A 159 -29.20 32.17 -20.20
N GLY A 160 -28.28 32.79 -19.46
CA GLY A 160 -28.54 34.03 -18.70
C GLY A 160 -29.55 33.93 -17.55
N CYS A 161 -30.02 32.72 -17.21
CA CYS A 161 -31.01 32.48 -16.16
C CYS A 161 -30.64 31.22 -15.36
N PRO A 162 -30.49 31.29 -14.02
CA PRO A 162 -30.21 30.12 -13.18
C PRO A 162 -31.50 29.31 -13.02
N THR A 163 -31.83 28.50 -14.02
CA THR A 163 -33.05 27.67 -14.03
C THR A 163 -32.89 26.40 -13.20
N THR A 164 -31.72 26.18 -12.58
CA THR A 164 -31.42 24.92 -11.90
C THR A 164 -31.98 24.88 -10.48
N THR A 165 -33.24 24.48 -10.37
CA THR A 165 -33.84 24.01 -9.11
C THR A 165 -33.15 22.70 -8.69
N THR A 166 -32.55 22.65 -7.49
CA THR A 166 -32.17 21.35 -6.91
C THR A 166 -33.42 20.46 -6.76
N PRO A 167 -33.31 19.12 -6.65
CA PRO A 167 -34.48 18.25 -6.43
C PRO A 167 -35.38 18.67 -5.25
N HIS A 168 -34.86 19.52 -4.36
CA HIS A 168 -35.54 20.06 -3.19
C HIS A 168 -35.96 21.54 -3.32
N GLY A 169 -36.02 22.12 -4.52
CA GLY A 169 -36.53 23.49 -4.70
C GLY A 169 -35.50 24.60 -4.45
N ARG A 170 -34.29 24.28 -3.95
CA ARG A 170 -33.29 25.28 -3.58
C ARG A 170 -32.48 25.73 -4.80
N LEU A 171 -32.42 27.05 -5.03
CA LEU A 171 -31.52 27.68 -5.99
C LEU A 171 -30.06 27.46 -5.58
N SER A 172 -29.19 27.12 -6.53
CA SER A 172 -27.75 27.07 -6.29
C SER A 172 -27.27 28.47 -5.88
N SER A 173 -26.73 28.62 -4.67
CA SER A 173 -26.22 29.91 -4.20
C SER A 173 -24.87 30.28 -4.83
N VAL A 174 -24.25 29.36 -5.57
CA VAL A 174 -22.92 29.56 -6.16
C VAL A 174 -23.09 30.08 -7.58
N PRO A 175 -22.46 31.20 -7.94
CA PRO A 175 -22.54 31.73 -9.29
C PRO A 175 -21.91 30.76 -10.30
N PRO A 176 -22.40 30.71 -11.56
CA PRO A 176 -22.04 29.67 -12.52
C PRO A 176 -20.53 29.60 -12.82
N ASN A 177 -19.87 30.76 -12.96
CA ASN A 177 -18.43 30.87 -13.14
C ASN A 177 -17.63 30.18 -12.03
N VAL A 178 -17.97 30.44 -10.76
CA VAL A 178 -17.32 29.82 -9.60
C VAL A 178 -17.65 28.33 -9.53
N ALA A 179 -18.84 27.92 -9.94
CA ALA A 179 -19.22 26.52 -10.00
C ALA A 179 -18.43 25.75 -11.07
N MET A 180 -18.16 26.36 -12.23
CA MET A 180 -17.31 25.82 -13.28
C MET A 180 -15.86 25.67 -12.80
N GLU A 181 -15.28 26.73 -12.22
CA GLU A 181 -13.91 26.72 -11.70
C GLU A 181 -13.73 25.62 -10.63
N ARG A 182 -14.66 25.52 -9.68
CA ARG A 182 -14.65 24.46 -8.65
C ARG A 182 -14.79 23.06 -9.25
N ALA A 183 -15.46 22.90 -10.39
CA ALA A 183 -15.60 21.61 -11.05
C ALA A 183 -14.29 21.18 -11.73
N LEU A 184 -13.61 22.11 -12.41
CA LEU A 184 -12.31 21.88 -13.05
C LEU A 184 -11.23 21.60 -12.01
N ALA A 185 -11.13 22.43 -10.95
CA ALA A 185 -10.12 22.27 -9.89
C ALA A 185 -10.27 20.98 -9.07
N ALA A 186 -11.42 20.31 -9.13
CA ALA A 186 -11.66 19.09 -8.36
C ALA A 186 -10.93 17.85 -8.92
N SER A 187 -10.54 17.86 -10.20
CA SER A 187 -9.84 16.74 -10.83
C SER A 187 -9.27 17.10 -12.21
N ALA A 188 -8.02 16.71 -12.46
CA ALA A 188 -7.39 16.77 -13.78
C ALA A 188 -8.19 16.03 -14.87
N VAL A 189 -8.93 14.96 -14.52
CA VAL A 189 -9.80 14.25 -15.47
C VAL A 189 -11.00 15.12 -15.87
N ALA A 190 -11.58 15.84 -14.89
CA ALA A 190 -12.70 16.74 -15.14
C ALA A 190 -12.25 17.97 -15.94
N GLU A 191 -11.06 18.50 -15.63
CA GLU A 191 -10.44 19.59 -16.38
C GLU A 191 -10.20 19.22 -17.85
N HIS A 192 -9.59 18.07 -18.10
CA HIS A 192 -9.35 17.59 -19.46
C HIS A 192 -10.65 17.32 -20.23
N ALA A 193 -11.58 16.59 -19.63
CA ALA A 193 -12.83 16.20 -20.29
C ALA A 193 -13.83 17.34 -20.45
N ALA A 194 -13.65 18.48 -19.76
CA ALA A 194 -14.41 19.69 -20.06
C ALA A 194 -14.04 20.31 -21.42
N HIS A 195 -12.82 20.06 -21.90
CA HIS A 195 -12.27 20.62 -23.14
C HIS A 195 -12.15 19.56 -24.26
N CYS A 196 -12.53 18.31 -23.98
CA CYS A 196 -12.40 17.19 -24.90
C CYS A 196 -13.75 16.47 -25.02
N SER A 197 -14.31 16.39 -26.22
CA SER A 197 -15.62 15.75 -26.51
C SER A 197 -15.55 14.22 -26.59
N ASP A 198 -14.40 13.67 -26.23
CA ASP A 198 -14.00 12.31 -26.48
C ASP A 198 -14.42 11.35 -25.37
N SER A 199 -14.57 10.07 -25.73
CA SER A 199 -14.96 9.04 -24.76
C SER A 199 -13.81 8.74 -23.78
N LEU A 200 -14.14 8.62 -22.50
CA LEU A 200 -13.20 8.20 -21.45
C LEU A 200 -13.35 6.71 -21.16
N GLN A 201 -12.23 5.99 -21.15
CA GLN A 201 -12.16 4.59 -20.74
C GLN A 201 -11.31 4.47 -19.47
N THR A 202 -11.75 3.62 -18.53
CA THR A 202 -11.00 3.37 -17.30
C THR A 202 -10.44 1.96 -17.27
N ARG A 203 -9.24 1.81 -16.72
CA ARG A 203 -8.57 0.51 -16.57
C ARG A 203 -7.83 0.45 -15.24
N VAL A 204 -7.93 -0.67 -14.55
CA VAL A 204 -7.13 -0.92 -13.33
C VAL A 204 -5.73 -1.36 -13.76
N ILE A 205 -4.69 -0.66 -13.28
CA ILE A 205 -3.29 -1.02 -13.54
C ILE A 205 -2.82 -2.02 -12.51
N CYS A 206 -2.95 -1.67 -11.22
CA CYS A 206 -2.58 -2.54 -10.12
C CYS A 206 -3.40 -2.23 -8.87
N ARG A 207 -3.45 -3.18 -7.94
CA ARG A 207 -4.07 -2.97 -6.63
C ARG A 207 -3.02 -2.64 -5.61
N VAL A 208 -3.32 -1.65 -4.78
CA VAL A 208 -2.49 -1.34 -3.61
C VAL A 208 -2.97 -2.27 -2.52
N THR A 209 -2.34 -3.44 -2.39
CA THR A 209 -2.49 -4.22 -1.16
C THR A 209 -1.71 -3.49 -0.09
N LEU A 210 -2.43 -2.71 0.74
CA LEU A 210 -1.93 -2.39 2.08
C LEU A 210 -1.66 -3.73 2.75
N VAL A 211 -0.38 -4.10 2.83
CA VAL A 211 0.07 -5.26 3.59
C VAL A 211 -0.24 -4.92 5.05
N PRO A 212 -1.13 -5.66 5.73
CA PRO A 212 -1.37 -5.47 7.15
C PRO A 212 -0.17 -5.91 7.99
#